data_AF-A0A1N7LQQ4-F1
#
_entry.id   AF-A0A1N7LQQ4-F1
#
_cell.length_a   1.000
_cell.length_b   1.000
_cell.length_c   1.000
_cell.angle_alpha   90.00
_cell.angle_beta   90.00
_cell.angle_gamma   90.00
#
_symmetry.space_group_name_H-M   'P 1'
#
loop_
_entity.id
_entity.type
_entity.pdbx_description
1 polymer ?
#
loop_
_entity_poly.entity_id
_entity_poly.type
_entity_poly.pdbx_seq_one_letter_code
_entity_poly.pdbx_strand_id
1 'polypeptide(L)'
;MRYLLACMLLSVFMPAIAADEEPVEKIYELEFETDSSWASIEIRDDAVFVNAPADSAMSITAKDGLRAYNISPKKIYLRAKSRGVVNMNLFVRSKNNVLGLTLCKGSRNSYSWIKSDESRQKNDLKEPDHCEQHALVLNLF
;
A
#
# COMPACT_ATOMS: atom_id res chain seq x y z
N MET A 1 37.96 -54.13 -31.80
CA MET A 1 37.66 -52.69 -31.94
C MET A 1 36.17 -52.50 -31.72
N ARG A 2 35.83 -51.73 -30.69
CA ARG A 2 34.48 -51.33 -30.28
C ARG A 2 33.99 -50.22 -31.19
N TYR A 3 32.78 -50.30 -31.73
CA TYR A 3 32.00 -49.09 -32.04
C TYR A 3 30.54 -49.33 -31.65
N LEU A 4 30.18 -48.72 -30.52
CA LEU A 4 28.82 -48.57 -30.04
C LEU A 4 28.03 -47.72 -31.04
N LEU A 5 26.90 -48.23 -31.52
CA LEU A 5 25.86 -47.42 -32.15
C LEU A 5 25.02 -46.78 -31.02
N ALA A 6 25.31 -45.52 -30.72
CA ALA A 6 24.53 -44.71 -29.79
C ALA A 6 23.28 -44.18 -30.52
N CYS A 7 22.12 -44.74 -30.18
CA CYS A 7 20.82 -44.29 -30.66
C CYS A 7 20.50 -42.92 -30.04
N MET A 8 20.18 -41.94 -30.89
CA MET A 8 19.80 -40.58 -30.53
C MET A 8 18.62 -40.56 -29.55
N LEU A 9 18.84 -40.05 -28.34
CA LEU A 9 17.80 -39.47 -27.50
C LEU A 9 17.87 -37.95 -27.66
N LEU A 10 17.23 -37.45 -28.72
CA LEU A 10 16.91 -36.03 -28.87
C LEU A 10 15.67 -35.75 -28.00
N SER A 11 15.92 -35.49 -26.72
CA SER A 11 14.94 -34.87 -25.83
C SER A 11 14.69 -33.44 -26.31
N VAL A 12 13.52 -33.21 -26.91
CA VAL A 12 13.01 -31.89 -27.23
C VAL A 12 12.77 -31.16 -25.90
N PHE A 13 13.74 -30.36 -25.46
CA PHE A 13 13.53 -29.36 -24.42
C PHE A 13 12.63 -28.28 -25.01
N MET A 14 11.32 -28.44 -24.87
CA MET A 14 10.39 -27.31 -24.98
C MET A 14 10.70 -26.37 -23.81
N PRO A 15 11.12 -25.11 -24.05
CA PRO A 15 11.10 -24.12 -23.00
C PRO A 15 9.63 -23.94 -22.61
N ALA A 16 9.30 -24.28 -21.36
CA ALA A 16 8.05 -23.86 -20.76
C ALA A 16 8.06 -22.33 -20.78
N ILE A 17 7.35 -21.74 -21.74
CA ILE A 17 6.99 -20.33 -21.69
C ILE A 17 6.02 -20.25 -20.52
N ALA A 18 6.55 -19.96 -19.33
CA ALA A 18 5.75 -19.37 -18.28
C ALA A 18 5.13 -18.13 -18.91
N ALA A 19 3.82 -18.18 -19.16
CA ALA A 19 3.08 -17.00 -19.52
C ALA A 19 3.21 -16.07 -18.32
N ASP A 20 4.08 -15.07 -18.41
CA ASP A 20 4.02 -13.90 -17.54
C ASP A 20 2.65 -13.28 -17.79
N GLU A 21 1.67 -13.64 -16.94
CA GLU A 21 0.41 -12.92 -16.88
C GLU A 21 0.75 -11.48 -16.51
N GLU A 22 0.60 -10.57 -17.47
CA GLU A 22 0.71 -9.12 -17.22
C GLU A 22 -0.09 -8.81 -15.95
N PRO A 23 0.54 -8.24 -14.90
CA PRO A 23 -0.12 -8.08 -13.62
C PRO A 23 -1.32 -7.14 -13.80
N VAL A 24 -2.51 -7.72 -13.68
CA VAL A 24 -3.78 -7.00 -13.79
C VAL A 24 -3.81 -5.97 -12.66
N GLU A 25 -3.96 -4.69 -13.02
CA GLU A 25 -4.14 -3.63 -12.04
C GLU A 25 -5.38 -3.91 -11.19
N LYS A 26 -5.18 -4.08 -9.88
CA LYS A 26 -6.24 -4.28 -8.90
C LYS A 26 -6.40 -3.03 -8.06
N ILE A 27 -7.62 -2.82 -7.56
CA ILE A 27 -7.93 -1.77 -6.60
C ILE A 27 -8.07 -2.43 -5.23
N TYR A 28 -7.31 -1.92 -4.26
CA TYR A 28 -7.28 -2.39 -2.89
C TYR A 28 -7.87 -1.32 -1.97
N GLU A 29 -8.70 -1.73 -1.01
CA GLU A 29 -9.15 -0.86 0.06
C GLU A 29 -8.15 -0.89 1.22
N LEU A 30 -7.82 0.28 1.74
CA LEU A 30 -6.93 0.47 2.87
C LEU A 30 -7.65 1.23 3.97
N GLU A 31 -7.44 0.84 5.21
CA GLU A 31 -7.86 1.57 6.40
C GLU A 31 -6.69 2.41 6.91
N PHE A 32 -6.93 3.69 7.16
CA PHE A 32 -5.97 4.60 7.77
C PHE A 32 -6.54 5.23 9.05
N GLU A 33 -5.73 5.24 10.10
CA GLU A 33 -6.07 5.89 11.36
C GLU A 33 -4.89 6.69 11.91
N THR A 34 -5.20 7.84 12.52
CA THR A 34 -4.22 8.62 13.28
C THR A 34 -4.89 9.38 14.42
N ASP A 35 -4.17 9.58 15.53
CA ASP A 35 -4.53 10.53 16.59
C ASP A 35 -3.66 11.82 16.53
N SER A 36 -2.91 11.98 15.44
CA SER A 36 -2.00 13.09 15.25
C SER A 36 -2.74 14.34 14.75
N SER A 37 -2.28 15.52 15.17
CA SER A 37 -2.84 16.78 14.68
C SER A 37 -2.53 17.04 13.21
N TRP A 38 -1.49 16.40 12.67
CA TRP A 38 -1.26 16.27 11.24
C TRP A 38 -0.64 14.92 10.91
N ALA A 39 -0.98 14.39 9.74
CA ALA A 39 -0.42 13.16 9.21
C ALA A 39 -0.34 13.23 7.69
N SER A 40 0.51 12.40 7.09
CA SER A 40 0.50 12.18 5.65
C SER A 40 0.85 10.75 5.28
N ILE A 41 0.31 10.32 4.15
CA ILE A 41 0.60 9.03 3.52
C ILE A 41 1.11 9.34 2.12
N GLU A 42 2.27 8.80 1.74
CA GLU A 42 2.84 8.98 0.41
C GLU A 42 3.17 7.64 -0.22
N ILE A 43 2.63 7.38 -1.41
CA ILE A 43 2.94 6.18 -2.20
C ILE A 43 4.23 6.42 -2.96
N ARG A 44 5.15 5.45 -2.89
CA ARG A 44 6.47 5.54 -3.54
C ARG A 44 6.53 4.78 -4.85
N ASP A 45 5.71 3.76 -5.00
CA ASP A 45 5.75 2.84 -6.14
C ASP A 45 4.92 3.37 -7.32
N ASP A 46 4.70 2.55 -8.34
CA ASP A 46 3.83 2.83 -9.48
C ASP A 46 2.34 2.93 -9.11
N ALA A 47 1.96 2.46 -7.91
CA ALA A 47 0.60 2.55 -7.38
C ALA A 47 0.08 3.99 -7.18
N VAL A 48 -1.24 4.19 -7.25
CA VAL A 48 -1.87 5.51 -7.08
C VAL A 48 -3.14 5.43 -6.25
N PHE A 49 -3.39 6.48 -5.46
CA PHE A 49 -4.70 6.69 -4.85
C PHE A 49 -5.74 6.96 -5.94
N VAL A 50 -6.89 6.31 -5.82
CA VAL A 50 -8.02 6.43 -6.73
C VAL A 50 -9.31 6.67 -5.96
N ASN A 51 -10.35 7.11 -6.66
CA ASN A 51 -11.69 7.18 -6.09
C ASN A 51 -12.20 5.77 -5.74
N ALA A 52 -13.16 5.71 -4.83
CA ALA A 52 -13.86 4.48 -4.53
C ALA A 52 -14.48 3.83 -5.80
N PRO A 53 -14.45 2.49 -5.91
CA PRO A 53 -15.24 1.73 -6.87
C PRO A 53 -16.75 2.01 -6.75
N ALA A 54 -17.53 1.64 -7.77
CA ALA A 54 -18.96 1.98 -7.88
C ALA A 54 -19.82 1.52 -6.68
N ASP A 55 -19.46 0.40 -6.03
CA ASP A 55 -20.18 -0.17 -4.89
C ASP A 55 -19.54 0.17 -3.53
N SER A 56 -18.57 1.08 -3.52
CA SER A 56 -17.82 1.49 -2.33
C SER A 56 -17.85 3.01 -2.18
N ALA A 57 -17.52 3.50 -0.99
CA ALA A 57 -17.44 4.93 -0.72
C ALA A 57 -16.18 5.25 0.06
N MET A 58 -15.48 6.33 -0.32
CA MET A 58 -14.44 6.91 0.52
C MET A 58 -15.11 7.69 1.65
N SER A 59 -14.71 7.39 2.88
CA SER A 59 -15.20 8.03 4.09
C SER A 59 -14.03 8.53 4.90
N ILE A 60 -14.25 9.67 5.56
CA ILE A 60 -13.33 10.21 6.55
C ILE A 60 -14.14 10.66 7.76
N THR A 61 -13.73 10.22 8.93
CA THR A 61 -14.32 10.59 10.21
C THR A 61 -13.25 11.18 11.09
N ALA A 62 -13.58 12.24 11.81
CA ALA A 62 -12.66 12.91 12.72
C ALA A 62 -13.47 13.37 13.92
N LYS A 63 -13.11 12.90 15.11
CA LYS A 63 -13.86 13.18 16.36
C LYS A 63 -14.19 14.66 16.54
N ASP A 64 -13.19 15.52 16.34
CA ASP A 64 -13.29 16.97 16.54
C ASP A 64 -13.27 17.75 15.21
N GLY A 65 -13.39 17.02 14.08
CA GLY A 65 -13.33 17.57 12.73
C GLY A 65 -11.92 17.80 12.18
N LEU A 66 -11.86 18.02 10.86
CA LEU A 66 -10.63 18.32 10.14
C LEU A 66 -10.48 19.83 9.93
N ARG A 67 -9.25 20.31 10.04
CA ARG A 67 -8.88 21.67 9.64
C ARG A 67 -8.58 21.74 8.15
N ALA A 68 -7.93 20.71 7.60
CA ALA A 68 -7.66 20.59 6.18
C ALA A 68 -7.42 19.12 5.81
N TYR A 69 -7.76 18.75 4.59
CA TYR A 69 -7.34 17.50 3.96
C TYR A 69 -7.08 17.72 2.47
N ASN A 70 -6.14 16.96 1.92
CA ASN A 70 -5.87 16.90 0.49
C ASN A 70 -5.59 15.44 0.11
N ILE A 71 -6.21 14.99 -0.97
CA ILE A 71 -5.98 13.66 -1.55
C ILE A 71 -5.51 13.89 -2.98
N SER A 72 -4.31 13.40 -3.28
CA SER A 72 -3.71 13.40 -4.62
C SER A 72 -3.28 11.98 -4.98
N PRO A 73 -3.01 11.67 -6.26
CA PRO A 73 -2.67 10.32 -6.68
C PRO A 73 -1.47 9.69 -5.95
N LYS A 74 -0.53 10.48 -5.44
CA LYS A 74 0.65 9.97 -4.73
C LYS A 74 0.69 10.32 -3.25
N LYS A 75 -0.10 11.30 -2.80
CA LYS A 75 0.01 11.81 -1.44
C LYS A 75 -1.32 12.20 -0.86
N ILE A 76 -1.53 11.82 0.40
CA ILE A 76 -2.61 12.27 1.23
C ILE A 76 -2.03 13.07 2.38
N TYR A 77 -2.66 14.21 2.65
CA TYR A 77 -2.29 15.09 3.75
C TYR A 77 -3.51 15.43 4.58
N LEU A 78 -3.37 15.35 5.90
CA LEU A 78 -4.44 15.58 6.85
C LEU A 78 -3.97 16.52 7.96
N ARG A 79 -4.85 17.43 8.37
CA ARG A 79 -4.72 18.28 9.56
C ARG A 79 -6.01 18.18 10.36
N ALA A 80 -5.95 17.58 11.54
CA ALA A 80 -7.07 17.59 12.49
C ALA A 80 -7.18 18.95 13.18
N LYS A 81 -8.38 19.33 13.66
CA LYS A 81 -8.56 20.57 14.44
C LYS A 81 -7.90 20.49 15.82
N SER A 82 -7.94 19.32 16.44
CA SER A 82 -7.35 19.01 17.75
C SER A 82 -6.79 17.59 17.74
N ARG A 83 -6.12 17.18 18.82
CA ARG A 83 -5.76 15.77 18.99
C ARG A 83 -7.03 14.96 19.22
N GLY A 84 -7.36 14.12 18.26
CA GLY A 84 -8.50 13.22 18.26
C GLY A 84 -8.30 12.20 17.14
N VAL A 85 -8.97 11.06 17.26
CA VAL A 85 -8.83 9.99 16.26
C VAL A 85 -9.50 10.43 14.96
N VAL A 86 -8.73 10.29 13.87
CA VAL A 86 -9.18 10.40 12.49
C VAL A 86 -9.10 9.02 11.88
N ASN A 87 -10.21 8.57 11.29
CA ASN A 87 -10.32 7.30 10.56
C ASN A 87 -10.73 7.58 9.12
N MET A 88 -10.14 6.86 8.18
CA MET A 88 -10.41 7.03 6.76
C MET A 88 -10.20 5.71 6.02
N ASN A 89 -11.08 5.38 5.09
CA ASN A 89 -10.81 4.33 4.11
C ASN A 89 -10.37 4.95 2.78
N LEU A 90 -9.43 4.27 2.14
CA LEU A 90 -8.70 4.72 0.96
C LEU A 90 -8.68 3.62 -0.08
N PHE A 91 -8.59 4.00 -1.36
CA PHE A 91 -8.46 3.04 -2.44
C PHE A 91 -7.16 3.28 -3.19
N VAL A 92 -6.39 2.21 -3.38
CA VAL A 92 -5.12 2.22 -4.12
C VAL A 92 -5.24 1.29 -5.31
N ARG A 93 -4.93 1.81 -6.50
CA ARG A 93 -4.70 0.98 -7.68
C ARG A 93 -3.22 0.61 -7.75
N SER A 94 -2.94 -0.67 -7.85
CA SER A 94 -1.58 -1.21 -7.92
C SER A 94 -1.54 -2.46 -8.80
N LYS A 95 -0.41 -2.68 -9.48
CA LYS A 95 -0.04 -3.96 -10.10
C LYS A 95 0.67 -4.90 -9.13
N ASN A 96 1.24 -4.35 -8.05
CA ASN A 96 2.04 -5.08 -7.09
C ASN A 96 1.19 -5.56 -5.91
N ASN A 97 1.58 -6.70 -5.36
CA ASN A 97 1.04 -7.28 -4.12
C ASN A 97 1.59 -6.61 -2.86
N VAL A 98 2.57 -5.72 -2.97
CA VAL A 98 3.15 -4.95 -1.87
C VAL A 98 3.17 -3.48 -2.26
N LEU A 99 2.78 -2.62 -1.33
CA LEU A 99 2.74 -1.17 -1.46
C LEU A 99 3.83 -0.54 -0.61
N GLY A 100 4.82 0.03 -1.27
CA GLY A 100 5.80 0.94 -0.70
C GLY A 100 5.15 2.29 -0.40
N LEU A 101 5.16 2.67 0.88
CA LEU A 101 4.57 3.92 1.34
C LEU A 101 5.41 4.59 2.43
N THR A 102 5.17 5.88 2.64
CA THR A 102 5.71 6.65 3.77
C THR A 102 4.56 7.12 4.64
N LEU A 103 4.61 6.81 5.94
CA LEU A 103 3.67 7.31 6.94
C LEU A 103 4.34 8.39 7.77
N CYS A 104 3.72 9.57 7.85
CA CYS A 104 4.17 10.67 8.68
C CYS A 104 3.17 10.99 9.80
N LYS A 105 3.70 11.40 10.95
CA LYS A 105 2.92 11.90 12.09
C LYS A 105 3.55 13.15 12.69
N GLY A 106 2.73 14.01 13.28
CA GLY A 106 3.19 15.30 13.81
C GLY A 106 3.71 15.32 15.25
N SER A 107 3.31 14.39 16.11
CA SER A 107 3.64 14.45 17.55
C SER A 107 4.38 13.21 18.04
N ARG A 108 5.29 13.42 19.00
CA ARG A 108 6.02 12.35 19.72
C ARG A 108 5.09 11.32 20.35
N ASN A 109 3.93 11.76 20.82
CA ASN A 109 2.97 10.92 21.53
C ASN A 109 1.77 10.53 20.65
N SER A 110 1.86 10.73 19.33
CA SER A 110 0.83 10.32 18.36
C SER A 110 1.27 9.10 17.58
N TYR A 111 0.35 8.51 16.83
CA TYR A 111 0.61 7.47 15.86
C TYR A 111 -0.08 7.75 14.52
N SER A 112 0.35 7.05 13.49
CA SER A 112 -0.41 6.84 12.25
C SER A 112 -0.25 5.39 11.87
N TRP A 113 -1.33 4.71 11.50
CA TRP A 113 -1.24 3.38 10.93
C TRP A 113 -2.08 3.26 9.67
N ILE A 114 -1.66 2.37 8.80
CA ILE A 114 -2.38 1.97 7.60
C ILE A 114 -2.46 0.45 7.55
N LYS A 115 -3.59 -0.08 7.11
CA LYS A 115 -3.88 -1.51 7.05
C LYS A 115 -4.53 -1.85 5.72
N SER A 116 -4.17 -2.99 5.17
CA SER A 116 -4.92 -3.74 4.17
C SER A 116 -5.55 -4.97 4.82
N ASP A 117 -6.29 -5.78 4.07
CA ASP A 117 -6.79 -7.05 4.60
C ASP A 117 -5.68 -8.00 5.10
N GLU A 118 -4.49 -7.90 4.51
CA GLU A 118 -3.37 -8.83 4.77
C GLU A 118 -2.35 -8.33 5.80
N SER A 119 -2.15 -7.02 5.93
CA SER A 119 -1.11 -6.49 6.82
C SER A 119 -1.39 -5.10 7.34
N ARG A 120 -0.67 -4.73 8.40
CA ARG A 120 -0.77 -3.41 9.04
C ARG A 120 0.63 -2.84 9.26
N GLN A 121 0.79 -1.57 8.93
CA GLN A 121 2.00 -0.78 9.16
C GLN A 121 1.68 0.40 10.06
N LYS A 122 2.59 0.73 10.97
CA LYS A 122 2.38 1.78 11.99
C LYS A 122 3.66 2.57 12.19
N ASN A 123 3.50 3.89 12.24
CA ASN A 123 4.50 4.83 12.74
C ASN A 123 4.02 5.35 14.10
N ASP A 124 4.72 4.96 15.16
CA ASP A 124 4.49 5.40 16.55
C ASP A 124 5.78 5.71 17.32
N LEU A 125 6.88 5.90 16.59
CA LEU A 125 8.17 6.28 17.17
C LEU A 125 8.06 7.56 17.99
N LYS A 126 8.82 7.67 19.07
CA LYS A 126 8.73 8.82 20.00
C LYS A 126 9.42 10.10 19.49
N GLU A 127 9.33 10.33 18.18
CA GLU A 127 9.91 11.46 17.47
C GLU A 127 8.80 12.41 16.96
N PRO A 128 8.97 13.74 17.10
CA PRO A 128 8.03 14.71 16.54
C PRO A 128 8.22 14.79 15.01
N ASP A 129 7.14 15.10 14.29
CA ASP A 129 7.18 15.30 12.84
C ASP A 129 7.92 14.18 12.07
N HIS A 130 7.75 12.94 12.52
CA HIS A 130 8.51 11.79 12.03
C HIS A 130 7.79 11.09 10.86
N CYS A 131 8.57 10.75 9.84
CA CYS A 131 8.13 10.00 8.67
C CYS A 131 8.93 8.71 8.54
N GLU A 132 8.23 7.59 8.38
CA GLU A 132 8.84 6.27 8.24
C GLU A 132 8.36 5.58 6.97
N GLN A 133 9.26 4.83 6.34
CA GLN A 133 8.98 4.04 5.15
C GLN A 133 8.48 2.66 5.55
N HIS A 134 7.42 2.20 4.90
CA HIS A 134 6.84 0.89 5.14
C HIS A 134 6.56 0.16 3.84
N ALA A 135 6.53 -1.16 3.92
CA ALA A 135 6.05 -2.04 2.88
C ALA A 135 4.76 -2.70 3.38
N LEU A 136 3.61 -2.31 2.81
CA LEU A 136 2.31 -2.83 3.17
C LEU A 136 1.94 -3.96 2.19
N VAL A 137 1.78 -5.18 2.67
CA VAL A 137 1.30 -6.30 1.86
C VAL A 137 -0.17 -6.05 1.52
N LEU A 138 -0.52 -5.99 0.23
CA LEU A 138 -1.87 -5.78 -0.28
C LEU A 138 -2.63 -7.08 -0.54
N ASN A 139 -1.91 -8.11 -0.99
CA ASN A 139 -2.43 -9.45 -1.22
C ASN A 139 -1.30 -10.45 -0.98
N LEU A 140 -1.58 -11.59 -0.35
CA LEU A 140 -0.56 -12.63 -0.17
C LEU A 140 -0.38 -13.47 -1.44
N PHE A 141 -1.44 -13.73 -2.23
CA PHE A 141 -1.37 -14.50 -3.48
C PHE A 141 -2.51 -14.12 -4.44
#